data_AF-A0A388SUE3-F1
#
_entry.id   AF-A0A388SUE3-F1
#
_cell.length_a   1.000
_cell.length_b   1.000
_cell.length_c   1.000
_cell.angle_alpha   90.00
_cell.angle_beta   90.00
_cell.angle_gamma   90.00
#
_symmetry.space_group_name_H-M   'P 1'
#
loop_
_entity.id
_entity.type
_entity.pdbx_description
1 polymer ?
#
loop_
_entity_poly.entity_id
_entity_poly.type
_entity_poly.pdbx_seq_one_letter_code
_entity_poly.pdbx_strand_id
1 'polypeptide(L)'
;MPVEHRQGLLDTNIMILRKWIDADEPPAEMAISAVTLAELSAGPHQVRGTGEQSDYDEHAERARRMDVLQRAENEFDPIPFDVEAARLYGRICAAVVSAGRKPRRRMADLMIAATAAAEQLPLFTTNPEDFRGLDEVVTVVAVTRPEVPRDR
;
A
#
# COMPACT_ATOMS: atom_id res chain seq x y z
N MET A 1 -20.79 10.79 -11.22
CA MET A 1 -20.07 11.33 -10.05
C MET A 1 -19.26 10.17 -9.50
N PRO A 2 -17.93 10.28 -9.34
CA PRO A 2 -17.18 9.26 -8.63
C PRO A 2 -17.80 9.10 -7.22
N VAL A 3 -17.89 7.88 -6.75
CA VAL A 3 -18.40 7.59 -5.40
C VAL A 3 -17.37 8.15 -4.42
N GLU A 4 -17.71 9.20 -3.69
CA GLU A 4 -16.87 9.68 -2.60
C GLU A 4 -16.88 8.65 -1.47
N HIS A 5 -15.72 8.05 -1.22
CA HIS A 5 -15.53 7.15 -0.10
C HIS A 5 -15.06 7.98 1.10
N ARG A 6 -15.91 8.07 2.13
CA ARG A 6 -15.60 8.81 3.35
C ARG A 6 -14.41 8.19 4.12
N GLN A 7 -14.27 6.87 4.08
CA GLN A 7 -13.21 6.12 4.74
C GLN A 7 -12.55 5.12 3.79
N GLY A 8 -11.28 4.77 4.04
CA GLY A 8 -10.59 3.75 3.26
C GLY A 8 -9.26 3.28 3.84
N LEU A 9 -8.84 2.09 3.41
CA LEU A 9 -7.53 1.53 3.71
C LEU A 9 -6.53 1.99 2.65
N LEU A 10 -5.41 2.55 3.08
CA LEU A 10 -4.34 2.97 2.18
C LEU A 10 -3.36 1.82 1.93
N ASP A 11 -3.05 1.58 0.66
CA ASP A 11 -1.93 0.75 0.25
C ASP A 11 -0.60 1.43 0.63
N THR A 12 0.46 0.63 0.78
CA THR A 12 1.80 1.11 1.18
C THR A 12 2.34 2.15 0.20
N ASN A 13 2.04 2.01 -1.09
CA ASN A 13 2.47 3.00 -2.09
C ASN A 13 1.84 4.38 -1.89
N ILE A 14 0.62 4.46 -1.33
CA ILE A 14 -0.02 5.73 -1.01
C ILE A 14 0.77 6.42 0.10
N MET A 15 1.14 5.69 1.15
CA MET A 15 1.95 6.23 2.26
C MET A 15 3.29 6.78 1.78
N ILE A 16 3.97 6.05 0.89
CA ILE A 16 5.26 6.46 0.32
C ILE A 16 5.13 7.71 -0.56
N LEU A 17 4.07 7.78 -1.36
CA LEU A 17 3.87 8.83 -2.36
C LEU A 17 3.04 10.02 -1.84
N ARG A 18 2.52 9.93 -0.62
CA ARG A 18 1.49 10.83 -0.06
C ARG A 18 1.77 12.31 -0.25
N LYS A 19 3.03 12.74 -0.10
CA LYS A 19 3.42 14.14 -0.24
C LYS A 19 3.27 14.72 -1.66
N TRP A 20 3.05 13.88 -2.67
CA TRP A 20 2.88 14.29 -4.06
C TRP A 20 1.50 13.91 -4.63
N ILE A 21 0.68 13.18 -3.88
CA ILE A 21 -0.69 12.84 -4.27
C ILE A 21 -1.58 14.07 -4.11
N ASP A 22 -2.54 14.26 -5.01
CA ASP A 22 -3.55 15.32 -4.88
C ASP A 22 -4.36 15.10 -3.59
N ALA A 23 -4.50 16.15 -2.77
CA ALA A 23 -5.10 16.05 -1.44
C ALA A 23 -6.58 15.66 -1.49
N ASP A 24 -7.25 15.86 -2.63
CA ASP A 24 -8.66 15.53 -2.83
C ASP A 24 -8.90 14.07 -3.27
N GLU A 25 -7.85 13.30 -3.57
CA GLU A 25 -7.99 11.89 -4.00
C GLU A 25 -8.13 10.88 -2.84
N PRO A 26 -7.34 10.95 -1.74
CA PRO A 26 -7.51 10.07 -0.59
C PRO A 26 -8.83 10.28 0.17
N PRO A 27 -9.32 9.27 0.91
CA PRO A 27 -10.51 9.42 1.73
C PRO A 27 -10.24 10.35 2.93
N ALA A 28 -11.31 10.96 3.46
CA ALA A 28 -11.20 11.83 4.64
C ALA A 28 -10.76 11.06 5.90
N GLU A 29 -11.23 9.82 6.06
CA GLU A 29 -10.88 8.93 7.16
C GLU A 29 -9.97 7.80 6.63
N MET A 30 -8.71 7.81 7.04
CA MET A 30 -7.69 6.90 6.51
C MET A 30 -7.31 5.84 7.55
N ALA A 31 -7.09 4.62 7.09
CA ALA A 31 -6.50 3.54 7.87
C ALA A 31 -5.33 2.90 7.09
N ILE A 32 -4.41 2.26 7.81
CA ILE A 32 -3.38 1.40 7.22
C ILE A 32 -3.46 0.00 7.83
N SER A 33 -2.97 -1.00 7.11
CA SER A 33 -2.81 -2.34 7.67
C SER A 33 -1.49 -2.47 8.43
N ALA A 34 -1.42 -3.43 9.36
CA ALA A 34 -0.17 -3.83 9.99
C ALA A 34 0.84 -4.38 8.96
N VAL A 35 0.38 -4.89 7.82
CA VAL A 35 1.23 -5.33 6.71
C VAL A 35 1.92 -4.14 6.06
N THR A 36 1.18 -3.05 5.83
CA THR A 36 1.71 -1.77 5.34
C THR A 36 2.76 -1.22 6.30
N LEU A 37 2.48 -1.21 7.62
CA LEU A 37 3.48 -0.81 8.60
C LEU A 37 4.73 -1.70 8.51
N ALA A 38 4.58 -3.02 8.40
CA ALA A 38 5.71 -3.93 8.28
C ALA A 38 6.59 -3.65 7.04
N GLU A 39 5.98 -3.32 5.90
CA GLU A 39 6.72 -2.92 4.70
C GLU A 39 7.50 -1.62 4.90
N LEU A 40 6.86 -0.61 5.53
CA LEU A 40 7.52 0.66 5.88
C LEU A 40 8.67 0.44 6.87
N SER A 41 8.49 -0.42 7.87
CA SER A 41 9.54 -0.77 8.84
C SER A 41 10.74 -1.46 8.18
N ALA A 42 10.49 -2.34 7.20
CA ALA A 42 11.56 -3.01 6.47
C ALA A 42 12.30 -2.07 5.50
N GLY A 43 11.61 -1.08 4.95
CA GLY A 43 12.09 -0.19 3.89
C GLY A 43 13.48 0.44 4.15
N PRO A 44 13.72 1.11 5.30
CA PRO A 44 15.03 1.67 5.63
C PRO A 44 16.13 0.62 5.67
N HIS A 45 15.88 -0.58 6.19
CA HIS A 45 16.88 -1.64 6.31
C HIS A 45 17.25 -2.29 4.97
N GLN A 46 16.43 -2.12 3.94
CA GLN A 46 16.68 -2.63 2.60
C GLN A 46 17.45 -1.65 1.70
N VAL A 47 17.67 -0.41 2.15
CA VAL A 47 18.51 0.56 1.42
C VAL A 47 19.94 0.03 1.35
N ARG A 48 20.47 -0.06 0.12
CA ARG A 48 21.81 -0.56 -0.18
C ARG A 48 22.57 0.48 -0.97
N GLY A 49 23.86 0.61 -0.69
CA GLY A 49 24.78 1.37 -1.50
C GLY A 49 24.83 0.82 -2.91
N THR A 50 24.65 1.69 -3.88
CA THR A 50 25.11 1.43 -5.24
C THR A 50 26.54 1.97 -5.29
N GLY A 51 27.48 1.25 -5.92
CA GLY A 51 28.90 1.64 -5.95
C GLY A 51 29.14 3.03 -6.56
N GLU A 52 30.40 3.44 -6.67
CA GLU A 52 30.94 4.81 -6.91
C GLU A 52 30.34 5.66 -8.07
N GLN A 53 29.33 5.19 -8.81
CA GLN A 53 28.71 5.86 -9.96
C GLN A 53 27.18 5.88 -9.89
N SER A 54 26.63 6.40 -8.80
CA SER A 54 25.18 6.61 -8.69
C SER A 54 24.90 7.97 -8.06
N ASP A 55 24.04 8.78 -8.69
CA ASP A 55 23.43 10.00 -8.12
C ASP A 55 22.51 9.69 -6.92
N TYR A 56 22.56 8.46 -6.41
CA TYR A 56 21.76 7.94 -5.32
C TYR A 56 22.49 8.13 -3.99
N ASP A 57 22.04 9.10 -3.19
CA ASP A 57 22.43 9.21 -1.80
C ASP A 57 21.64 8.19 -0.95
N GLU A 58 22.33 7.11 -0.55
CA GLU A 58 21.75 6.06 0.29
C GLU A 58 21.35 6.54 1.69
N HIS A 59 22.05 7.53 2.24
CA HIS A 59 21.73 8.09 3.55
C HIS A 59 20.47 8.94 3.45
N ALA A 60 20.36 9.76 2.40
CA ALA A 60 19.14 10.52 2.13
C ALA A 60 17.95 9.60 1.88
N GLU A 61 18.09 8.52 1.10
CA GLU A 61 16.98 7.58 0.88
C GLU A 61 16.57 6.84 2.16
N ARG A 62 17.54 6.42 2.98
CA ARG A 62 17.24 5.79 4.28
C ARG A 62 16.49 6.76 5.19
N ALA A 63 16.92 8.02 5.24
CA ALA A 63 16.26 9.07 6.01
C ALA A 63 14.83 9.32 5.51
N ARG A 64 14.61 9.41 4.19
CA ARG A 64 13.27 9.55 3.59
C ARG A 64 12.34 8.40 4.00
N ARG A 65 12.80 7.15 3.92
CA ARG A 65 11.99 5.99 4.33
C ARG A 65 11.71 5.96 5.82
N MET A 66 12.67 6.38 6.65
CA MET A 66 12.49 6.48 8.09
C MET A 66 11.45 7.55 8.45
N ASP A 67 11.47 8.69 7.78
CA ASP A 67 10.47 9.76 7.96
C ASP A 67 9.05 9.28 7.59
N VAL A 68 8.88 8.52 6.50
CA VAL A 68 7.58 7.91 6.16
C VAL A 68 7.11 6.94 7.24
N LEU A 69 8.00 6.07 7.75
CA LEU A 69 7.68 5.14 8.84
C LEU A 69 7.24 5.89 10.10
N GLN A 70 8.02 6.88 10.55
CA GLN A 70 7.71 7.64 11.76
C GLN A 70 6.37 8.37 11.64
N ARG A 71 6.07 8.94 10.47
CA ARG A 71 4.75 9.56 10.24
C ARG A 71 3.63 8.54 10.35
N ALA A 72 3.79 7.37 9.74
CA ALA A 72 2.80 6.31 9.82
C ALA A 72 2.54 5.87 11.27
N GLU A 73 3.60 5.68 12.07
CA GLU A 73 3.50 5.31 13.50
C GLU A 73 2.86 6.40 14.37
N ASN A 74 3.01 7.67 14.01
CA ASN A 74 2.39 8.78 14.75
C ASN A 74 0.93 9.04 14.35
N GLU A 75 0.57 8.77 13.10
CA GLU A 75 -0.75 9.11 12.54
C GLU A 75 -1.77 7.96 12.66
N PHE A 76 -1.32 6.70 12.66
CA PHE A 76 -2.20 5.54 12.54
C PHE A 76 -2.04 4.50 13.66
N ASP A 77 -3.16 3.88 14.02
CA ASP A 77 -3.20 2.58 14.71
C ASP A 77 -3.46 1.48 13.66
N PRO A 78 -2.45 0.69 13.24
CA PRO A 78 -2.59 -0.21 12.10
C PRO A 78 -3.55 -1.37 12.37
N ILE A 79 -4.42 -1.65 11.39
CA ILE A 79 -5.37 -2.76 11.47
C ILE A 79 -4.61 -4.10 11.36
N PRO A 80 -4.78 -5.03 12.32
CA PRO A 80 -4.14 -6.34 12.27
C PRO A 80 -4.58 -7.17 11.05
N PHE A 81 -3.68 -8.02 10.55
CA PHE A 81 -4.08 -9.12 9.68
C PHE A 81 -4.59 -10.27 10.56
N ASP A 82 -5.91 -10.32 10.74
CA ASP A 82 -6.58 -11.19 11.69
C ASP A 82 -7.11 -12.50 11.05
N VAL A 83 -7.95 -13.23 11.79
CA VAL A 83 -8.51 -14.51 11.33
C VAL A 83 -9.45 -14.33 10.15
N GLU A 84 -10.27 -13.27 10.13
CA GLU A 84 -11.22 -13.03 9.04
C GLU A 84 -10.49 -12.59 7.77
N ALA A 85 -9.49 -11.70 7.90
CA ALA A 85 -8.58 -11.35 6.81
C ALA A 85 -7.86 -12.60 6.28
N ALA A 86 -7.40 -13.51 7.13
CA ALA A 86 -6.78 -14.76 6.70
C ALA A 86 -7.71 -15.67 5.88
N ARG A 87 -9.01 -15.74 6.23
CA ARG A 87 -10.01 -16.49 5.44
C ARG A 87 -10.25 -15.85 4.08
N LEU A 88 -10.37 -14.52 4.03
CA LEU A 88 -10.56 -13.77 2.80
C LEU A 88 -9.34 -13.83 1.88
N TYR A 89 -8.13 -13.83 2.45
CA TYR A 89 -6.88 -14.02 1.71
C TYR A 89 -6.88 -15.31 0.89
N GLY A 90 -7.44 -16.41 1.42
CA GLY A 90 -7.60 -17.66 0.68
C GLY A 90 -8.50 -17.53 -0.55
N ARG A 91 -9.63 -16.82 -0.42
CA ARG A 91 -10.56 -16.53 -1.54
C ARG A 91 -9.90 -15.63 -2.58
N ILE A 92 -9.18 -14.61 -2.14
CA ILE A 92 -8.41 -13.69 -3.00
C ILE A 92 -7.35 -14.47 -3.78
N CYS A 93 -6.59 -15.35 -3.13
CA CYS A 93 -5.60 -16.19 -3.81
C CYS A 93 -6.23 -17.06 -4.90
N ALA A 94 -7.40 -17.65 -4.65
CA ALA A 94 -8.12 -18.42 -5.64
C ALA A 94 -8.53 -17.55 -6.85
N ALA A 95 -9.03 -16.34 -6.62
CA ALA A 95 -9.37 -15.39 -7.68
C ALA A 95 -8.14 -14.98 -8.51
N VAL A 96 -7.01 -14.71 -7.86
CA VAL A 96 -5.73 -14.39 -8.52
C VAL A 96 -5.25 -15.54 -9.41
N VAL A 97 -5.35 -16.78 -8.93
CA VAL A 97 -4.99 -17.98 -9.71
C VAL A 97 -5.91 -18.15 -10.92
N SER A 98 -7.22 -18.00 -10.74
CA SER A 98 -8.21 -18.04 -11.84
C SER A 98 -7.95 -16.95 -12.88
N ALA A 99 -7.44 -15.79 -12.47
CA ALA A 99 -7.01 -14.70 -13.36
C ALA A 99 -5.64 -14.93 -14.04
N GLY A 100 -5.04 -16.12 -13.88
CA GLY A 100 -3.77 -16.50 -14.51
C GLY A 100 -2.53 -15.88 -13.85
N ARG A 101 -2.64 -15.38 -12.62
CA ARG A 101 -1.56 -14.69 -11.91
C ARG A 101 -1.02 -15.54 -10.75
N LYS A 102 0.16 -15.17 -10.22
CA LYS A 102 0.86 -15.91 -9.15
C LYS A 102 0.75 -15.17 -7.81
N PRO A 103 -0.02 -15.67 -6.83
CA PRO A 103 -0.22 -14.99 -5.54
C PRO A 103 1.08 -14.73 -4.77
N ARG A 104 2.03 -15.68 -4.78
CA ARG A 104 3.26 -15.60 -3.99
C ARG A 104 4.13 -14.37 -4.28
N ARG A 105 4.05 -13.79 -5.49
CA ARG A 105 4.79 -12.57 -5.84
C ARG A 105 4.16 -11.28 -5.29
N ARG A 106 2.94 -11.37 -4.76
CA ARG A 106 2.09 -10.26 -4.34
C ARG A 106 1.54 -10.48 -2.94
N MET A 107 2.22 -11.31 -2.14
CA MET A 107 1.68 -11.80 -0.87
C MET A 107 1.28 -10.65 0.07
N ALA A 108 2.14 -9.63 0.19
CA ALA A 108 1.84 -8.44 0.99
C ALA A 108 0.63 -7.68 0.46
N ASP A 109 0.61 -7.31 -0.83
CA ASP A 109 -0.53 -6.66 -1.49
C ASP A 109 -1.85 -7.41 -1.23
N LEU A 110 -1.85 -8.74 -1.40
CA LEU A 110 -3.04 -9.56 -1.20
C LEU A 110 -3.46 -9.66 0.26
N MET A 111 -2.52 -9.58 1.22
CA MET A 111 -2.85 -9.47 2.65
C MET A 111 -3.46 -8.10 2.97
N ILE A 112 -2.94 -7.01 2.39
CA ILE A 112 -3.52 -5.67 2.52
C ILE A 112 -4.96 -5.65 1.98
N ALA A 113 -5.18 -6.20 0.79
CA ALA A 113 -6.51 -6.32 0.19
C ALA A 113 -7.47 -7.18 1.04
N ALA A 114 -6.96 -8.25 1.66
CA ALA A 114 -7.75 -9.08 2.55
C ALA A 114 -8.13 -8.36 3.84
N THR A 115 -7.23 -7.57 4.43
CA THR A 115 -7.54 -6.70 5.57
C THR A 115 -8.61 -5.66 5.19
N ALA A 116 -8.46 -5.00 4.04
CA ALA A 116 -9.48 -4.06 3.54
C ALA A 116 -10.86 -4.72 3.39
N ALA A 117 -10.89 -5.92 2.80
CA ALA A 117 -12.12 -6.69 2.63
C ALA A 117 -12.75 -7.12 3.97
N ALA A 118 -11.94 -7.52 4.96
CA ALA A 118 -12.42 -7.92 6.28
C ALA A 118 -13.10 -6.75 7.02
N GLU A 119 -12.49 -5.56 6.93
CA GLU A 119 -12.99 -4.34 7.55
C GLU A 119 -14.04 -3.59 6.70
N GLN A 120 -14.38 -4.14 5.53
CA GLN A 120 -15.30 -3.52 4.58
C GLN A 120 -14.88 -2.10 4.15
N LEU A 121 -13.57 -1.87 4.06
CA LEU A 121 -12.98 -0.62 3.62
C LEU A 121 -12.58 -0.70 2.14
N PRO A 122 -12.84 0.34 1.34
CA PRO A 122 -12.25 0.45 0.02
C PRO A 122 -10.71 0.55 0.14
N LEU A 123 -10.00 -0.11 -0.76
CA LEU A 123 -8.54 -0.09 -0.84
C LEU A 123 -8.09 1.00 -1.83
N PHE A 124 -7.39 2.00 -1.34
CA PHE A 124 -6.80 3.07 -2.14
C PHE A 124 -5.37 2.73 -2.55
N THR A 125 -5.07 2.83 -3.85
CA THR A 125 -3.75 2.47 -4.38
C THR A 125 -3.39 3.26 -5.64
N THR A 126 -2.10 3.51 -5.84
CA THR A 126 -1.57 4.00 -7.13
C THR A 126 -1.33 2.90 -8.16
N ASN A 127 -1.52 1.63 -7.80
CA ASN A 127 -1.31 0.46 -8.66
C ASN A 127 -2.56 -0.45 -8.73
N PRO A 128 -3.72 0.04 -9.20
CA PRO A 128 -4.97 -0.75 -9.19
C PRO A 128 -4.86 -2.06 -9.98
N GLU A 129 -4.01 -2.12 -11.00
CA GLU A 129 -3.75 -3.32 -11.80
C GLU A 129 -3.23 -4.50 -10.98
N ASP A 130 -2.56 -4.25 -9.85
CA ASP A 130 -2.08 -5.33 -8.98
C ASP A 130 -3.24 -6.13 -8.36
N PHE A 131 -4.42 -5.50 -8.24
CA PHE A 131 -5.62 -6.06 -7.64
C PHE A 131 -6.69 -6.52 -8.67
N ARG A 132 -6.38 -6.48 -9.97
CA ARG A 132 -7.30 -6.94 -11.03
C ARG A 132 -7.91 -8.32 -10.76
N GLY A 133 -9.24 -8.41 -10.82
CA GLY A 133 -9.99 -9.66 -10.59
C GLY A 133 -10.35 -9.91 -9.12
N LEU A 134 -10.19 -8.90 -8.26
CA LEU A 134 -10.64 -8.94 -6.86
C LEU A 134 -11.91 -8.12 -6.60
N ASP A 135 -12.56 -7.65 -7.66
CA ASP A 135 -13.69 -6.72 -7.62
C ASP A 135 -14.90 -7.25 -6.84
N GLU A 136 -15.06 -8.58 -6.76
CA GLU A 136 -16.11 -9.24 -5.97
C GLU A 136 -15.77 -9.36 -4.46
N VAL A 137 -14.54 -9.03 -4.06
CA VAL A 137 -14.04 -9.21 -2.69
C VAL A 137 -13.68 -7.89 -2.03
N VAL A 138 -13.09 -6.96 -2.77
CA VAL A 138 -12.68 -5.65 -2.25
C VAL A 138 -12.92 -4.57 -3.30
N THR A 139 -13.43 -3.42 -2.85
CA THR A 139 -13.53 -2.24 -3.71
C THR A 139 -12.14 -1.61 -3.81
N VAL A 140 -11.59 -1.53 -5.03
CA VAL A 140 -10.29 -0.90 -5.28
C VAL A 140 -10.53 0.49 -5.86
N VAL A 141 -9.97 1.51 -5.23
CA VAL A 141 -10.05 2.91 -5.65
C VAL A 141 -8.69 3.33 -6.15
N ALA A 142 -8.62 3.70 -7.43
CA ALA A 142 -7.39 4.17 -8.04
C ALA A 142 -7.10 5.60 -7.58
N VAL A 143 -5.86 5.85 -7.18
CA VAL A 143 -5.29 7.18 -6.94
C VAL A 143 -4.25 7.45 -8.01
N THR A 144 -4.24 8.65 -8.55
CA THR A 144 -3.33 9.07 -9.60
C THR A 144 -1.89 8.96 -9.10
N ARG A 145 -1.07 8.17 -9.79
CA ARG A 145 0.33 8.00 -9.43
C ARG A 145 1.09 9.30 -9.76
N PRO A 146 1.66 10.00 -8.78
CA PRO A 146 2.34 11.26 -9.04
C PRO A 146 3.69 11.08 -9.74
N GLU A 147 4.10 12.09 -10.50
CA GLU A 147 5.47 12.21 -10.98
C GLU A 147 6.38 12.62 -9.82
N VAL A 148 7.21 11.68 -9.35
CA VAL A 148 8.18 11.95 -8.28
C VAL A 148 9.42 12.61 -8.88
N PRO A 149 9.79 13.83 -8.45
CA PRO A 149 11.06 14.43 -8.85
C PRO A 149 12.20 13.51 -8.43
N ARG A 150 13.12 13.20 -9.35
CA ARG A 150 14.41 12.64 -8.96
C ARG A 150 15.17 13.77 -8.27
N ASP A 151 15.42 13.61 -6.97
CA ASP A 151 16.32 14.51 -6.24
C ASP A 151 17.65 14.57 -7.02
N ARG A 152 18.02 15.78 -7.47
CA ARG A 152 19.31 16.10 -8.08
C ARG A 152 20.30 16.48 -6.99
#